data_AF-A0A1H9D5D2-F1
#
_entry.id   AF-A0A1H9D5D2-F1
#
_cell.length_a   1.000
_cell.length_b   1.000
_cell.length_c   1.000
_cell.angle_alpha   90.00
_cell.angle_beta   90.00
_cell.angle_gamma   90.00
#
_symmetry.space_group_name_H-M   'P 1'
#
loop_
_entity.id
_entity.type
_entity.pdbx_description
1 polymer ?
#
loop_
_entity_poly.entity_id
_entity_poly.type
_entity_poly.pdbx_seq_one_letter_code
_entity_poly.pdbx_strand_id
1 'polypeptide(L)' 'MIHPSYRDLMDVANEGVEPGEEPVVQSRYSIVLATAKRARQLIAGDEPMVRDTEGKKPLSVAVEELYEGKIKIMGDEE' A
#
# COMPACT_ATOMS: atom_id res chain seq x y z
N MET A 1 15.83 -7.56 9.96
CA MET A 1 14.36 -7.54 10.07
C MET A 1 13.79 -7.29 8.69
N ILE A 2 12.65 -7.88 8.34
CA ILE A 2 11.98 -7.60 7.05
C ILE A 2 11.35 -6.20 7.16
N HIS A 3 11.66 -5.33 6.20
CA HIS A 3 11.17 -3.96 6.14
C HIS A 3 10.64 -3.67 4.71
N PRO A 4 9.51 -2.95 4.55
CA PRO A 4 8.62 -2.47 5.62
C PRO A 4 7.94 -3.61 6.38
N SER A 5 7.73 -3.39 7.68
CA SER A 5 6.94 -4.29 8.53
C SER A 5 5.45 -4.04 8.31
N TYR A 6 4.63 -4.99 8.73
CA TYR A 6 3.17 -4.82 8.67
C TYR A 6 2.67 -3.62 9.49
N ARG A 7 3.32 -3.30 10.61
CA ARG A 7 2.99 -2.12 11.42
C ARG A 7 3.33 -0.85 10.67
N ASP A 8 4.52 -0.80 10.06
CA ASP A 8 4.96 0.33 9.26
C ASP A 8 3.93 0.66 8.15
N LEU A 9 3.40 -0.36 7.48
CA LEU A 9 2.37 -0.20 6.46
C LEU A 9 1.02 0.26 7.02
N MET A 10 0.62 -0.21 8.21
CA MET A 10 -0.61 0.26 8.87
C MET A 10 -0.50 1.71 9.30
N ASP A 11 0.66 2.12 9.81
CA ASP A 11 0.89 3.48 10.30
C ASP A 11 0.80 4.47 9.14
N VAL A 12 1.46 4.16 8.01
CA VAL A 12 1.36 4.97 6.78
C VAL A 12 -0.06 4.98 6.22
N ALA A 13 -0.75 3.83 6.19
CA ALA A 13 -2.10 3.75 5.62
C ALA A 13 -3.15 4.53 6.43
N ASN A 14 -2.93 4.73 7.72
CA ASN A 14 -3.79 5.52 8.60
C ASN A 14 -3.23 6.91 8.89
N GLU A 15 -2.17 7.33 8.20
CA GLU A 15 -1.59 8.66 8.37
C GLU A 15 -2.60 9.72 7.96
N GLY A 16 -2.96 10.60 8.91
CA GLY A 16 -3.93 11.67 8.69
C GLY A 16 -5.36 11.38 9.15
N VAL A 17 -5.63 10.22 9.75
CA VAL A 17 -6.91 9.96 10.45
C VAL A 17 -6.93 10.75 11.76
N GLU A 18 -7.95 11.58 11.99
CA GLU A 18 -8.03 12.38 13.21
C GLU A 18 -8.33 11.50 14.44
N PRO A 19 -7.84 11.87 15.64
CA PRO A 19 -8.18 11.13 16.86
C PRO A 19 -9.69 11.11 17.10
N GLY A 20 -10.28 9.91 17.03
CA GLY A 20 -11.72 9.70 17.18
C GLY A 20 -12.44 9.33 15.88
N GLU A 21 -11.79 9.46 14.73
CA GLU A 21 -12.28 8.94 13.45
C GLU A 21 -11.92 7.46 13.27
N GLU A 22 -12.68 6.77 12.41
CA GLU A 22 -12.45 5.36 12.14
C GLU A 22 -11.17 5.16 11.30
N PRO A 23 -10.28 4.22 11.68
CA PRO A 23 -9.09 3.93 10.89
C PRO A 23 -9.46 3.43 9.49
N VAL A 24 -8.80 3.96 8.47
CA VAL A 24 -8.92 3.50 7.08
C VAL A 24 -8.53 2.02 6.95
N VAL A 25 -7.55 1.57 7.73
CA VAL A 25 -7.05 0.19 7.72
C VAL A 25 -6.94 -0.36 9.13
N GLN A 26 -7.80 -1.35 9.43
CA GLN A 26 -7.78 -2.08 10.70
C GLN A 26 -7.23 -3.51 10.57
N SER A 27 -7.12 -4.03 9.35
CA SER A 27 -6.79 -5.44 9.11
C SER A 27 -5.63 -5.62 8.14
N ARG A 28 -4.89 -6.72 8.34
CA ARG A 28 -3.77 -7.09 7.46
C ARG A 28 -4.23 -7.48 6.07
N TYR A 29 -5.46 -7.97 6.00
CA TYR A 29 -6.08 -8.39 4.76
C TYR A 29 -6.31 -7.19 3.83
N SER A 30 -6.63 -6.01 4.37
CA SER A 30 -6.81 -4.78 3.57
C SER A 30 -5.51 -4.39 2.85
N ILE A 31 -4.37 -4.44 3.54
CA ILE A 31 -3.04 -4.18 2.93
C ILE A 31 -2.71 -5.23 1.86
N VAL A 32 -2.98 -6.51 2.12
CA VAL A 32 -2.76 -7.58 1.14
C VAL A 32 -3.61 -7.38 -0.11
N LEU A 33 -4.90 -7.04 0.06
CA LEU A 33 -5.81 -6.81 -1.06
C LEU A 33 -5.39 -5.60 -1.89
N ALA A 34 -5.06 -4.48 -1.24
CA ALA A 34 -4.65 -3.25 -1.90
C ALA A 34 -3.35 -3.43 -2.69
N THR A 35 -2.31 -4.00 -2.06
CA THR A 35 -1.01 -4.25 -2.71
C THR A 35 -1.12 -5.29 -3.82
N ALA A 36 -1.97 -6.32 -3.68
CA ALA A 36 -2.25 -7.27 -4.75
C ALA A 36 -3.01 -6.63 -5.92
N LYS A 37 -3.98 -5.73 -5.65
CA LYS A 37 -4.70 -4.98 -6.69
C LYS A 37 -3.73 -4.07 -7.45
N ARG A 38 -2.88 -3.33 -6.74
CA ARG A 38 -1.87 -2.47 -7.36
C ARG A 38 -0.83 -3.25 -8.15
N ALA A 39 -0.36 -4.39 -7.64
CA ALA A 39 0.55 -5.27 -8.38
C ALA A 39 -0.04 -5.72 -9.72
N ARG A 40 -1.35 -5.99 -9.80
CA ARG A 40 -2.02 -6.32 -11.07
C ARG A 40 -2.08 -5.14 -12.03
N GLN A 41 -2.25 -3.92 -11.54
CA GLN A 41 -2.20 -2.70 -12.36
C GLN A 41 -0.80 -2.53 -12.99
N LEU A 42 0.26 -2.69 -12.18
CA LEU A 42 1.64 -2.67 -12.67
C LEU A 42 1.90 -3.74 -13.74
N ILE A 43 1.36 -4.95 -13.56
CA ILE A 43 1.44 -6.02 -14.58
C ILE A 43 0.68 -5.64 -15.86
N ALA A 44 -0.41 -4.89 -15.75
CA ALA A 44 -1.20 -4.41 -16.89
C ALA A 44 -0.55 -3.24 -17.65
N GLY A 45 0.58 -2.71 -17.17
CA GLY A 45 1.35 -1.66 -17.83
C GLY A 45 1.28 -0.28 -17.16
N ASP A 46 0.64 -0.16 -16.00
CA ASP A 46 0.68 1.09 -15.22
C ASP A 46 2.12 1.42 -14.82
N GLU A 47 2.46 2.71 -14.89
CA GLU A 47 3.77 3.19 -14.46
C GLU A 47 3.93 3.09 -12.93
N PRO A 48 5.08 2.61 -12.45
CA PRO A 48 5.44 2.70 -11.04
C PRO A 48 5.61 4.14 -10.57
N MET A 49 5.22 4.41 -9.32
CA MET A 49 5.34 5.72 -8.66
C MET A 49 6.61 5.83 -7.79
N VAL A 50 7.43 4.78 -7.76
CA VAL A 50 8.71 4.70 -7.05
C VAL A 50 9.85 4.44 -8.04
N ARG A 51 11.09 4.75 -7.62
CA ARG A 51 12.29 4.59 -8.45
C ARG A 51 12.89 3.18 -8.33
N ASP A 52 13.88 2.89 -9.15
CA ASP A 52 14.70 1.67 -9.08
C ASP A 52 13.86 0.38 -9.06
N THR A 53 12.87 0.31 -9.94
CA THR A 53 11.92 -0.82 -10.03
C THR A 53 12.39 -1.95 -10.94
N GLU A 54 13.48 -1.74 -11.69
CA GLU A 54 14.02 -2.73 -12.60
C GLU A 54 14.41 -4.02 -11.86
N GLY A 55 13.89 -5.15 -12.32
CA GLY A 55 14.09 -6.46 -11.69
C GLY A 55 13.29 -6.70 -10.40
N LYS A 56 12.56 -5.72 -9.87
CA LYS A 56 11.66 -5.92 -8.72
C LYS A 56 10.38 -6.63 -9.17
N LYS A 57 9.84 -7.48 -8.29
CA LYS A 57 8.51 -8.09 -8.52
C LYS A 57 7.45 -6.99 -8.40
N PRO A 58 6.37 -7.01 -9.22
CA PRO A 58 5.29 -6.02 -9.15
C PRO A 58 4.71 -5.85 -7.74
N LEU A 59 4.60 -6.95 -6.98
CA LEU A 59 4.13 -6.89 -5.59
C LEU A 59 5.09 -6.13 -4.67
N SER A 60 6.40 -6.29 -4.87
CA SER A 60 7.41 -5.55 -4.09
C SER A 60 7.31 -4.05 -4.35
N VAL A 61 7.13 -3.67 -5.62
CA VAL A 61 6.92 -2.27 -6.02
C VAL A 61 5.63 -1.72 -5.41
N ALA A 62 4.53 -2.47 -5.46
CA ALA A 62 3.27 -2.04 -4.85
C ALA A 62 3.34 -1.84 -3.32
N VAL A 63 4.12 -2.67 -2.61
CA VAL A 63 4.37 -2.51 -1.18
C VAL A 63 5.21 -1.26 -0.90
N GLU A 64 6.21 -1.00 -1.73
CA GLU A 64 7.08 0.19 -1.63
C GLU A 64 6.29 1.48 -1.92
N GLU A 65 5.45 1.48 -2.95
CA GLU A 65 4.52 2.59 -3.24
C GLU A 65 3.57 2.88 -2.07
N LEU A 66 3.03 1.83 -1.42
CA LEU A 66 2.18 2.02 -0.23
C LEU A 66 3.00 2.61 0.93
N TYR A 67 4.19 2.09 1.17
CA TYR A 67 5.05 2.54 2.25
C TYR A 67 5.54 3.99 2.06
N GLU A 68 5.79 4.41 0.83
CA GLU A 68 6.11 5.81 0.49
C GLU A 68 4.85 6.71 0.38
N GLY A 69 3.66 6.20 0.70
CA GLY A 69 2.41 6.95 0.64
C GLY A 69 1.98 7.38 -0.78
N LYS A 70 2.55 6.76 -1.83
CA LYS A 70 2.22 7.05 -3.24
C LYS A 70 0.83 6.55 -3.61
N ILE A 71 0.40 5.47 -2.97
CA ILE A 71 -0.95 4.92 -3.10
C ILE A 71 -1.64 4.97 -1.74
N LYS A 72 -2.95 5.20 -1.75
CA LYS A 72 -3.78 5.16 -0.56
C LYS A 72 -4.79 4.02 -0.66
N ILE A 73 -5.03 3.37 0.46
CA ILE A 73 -6.13 2.41 0.59
C ILE A 73 -7.37 3.26 0.82
N MET A 74 -8.34 3.16 -0.07
CA MET A 74 -9.66 3.77 0.16
C MET A 74 -10.51 2.75 0.93
N GLY A 75 -11.24 3.21 1.94
CA GLY A 75 -12.33 2.41 2.49
C GLY A 75 -13.34 2.12 1.40
N ASP A 76 -14.07 1.01 1.52
CA ASP A 76 -15.23 0.77 0.66
C ASP A 76 -16.24 1.89 0.99
N GLU A 77 -16.32 2.92 0.14
CA GLU A 77 -17.49 3.81 0.10
C GLU A 77 -18.66 2.93 -0.36
N GLU A 78 -19.60 2.66 0.55
CA GLU A 78 -20.92 2.14 0.17
C GLU A 78 -21.64 3.11 -0.78
#